data_AF-A0AA38LDS9-F1
#
_entry.id   AF-A0AA38LDS9-F1
#
_cell.length_a   1.000
_cell.length_b   1.000
_cell.length_c   1.000
_cell.angle_alpha   90.00
_cell.angle_beta   90.00
_cell.angle_gamma   90.00
#
_symmetry.space_group_name_H-M   'P 1'
#
loop_
_entity.id
_entity.type
_entity.pdbx_description
1 polymer ?
#
loop_
_entity_poly.entity_id
_entity_poly.type
_entity_poly.pdbx_seq_one_letter_code
_entity_poly.pdbx_strand_id
1 'polypeptide(L)'
;MVYMCFKWRGMGNKELFEYFKGYKAMKARHAYGPNGHRGMSVLIFEDSAIGYLEAENLHKHFVKEGRGKDDWDRRRVLFHPGGKRVLYGYIATQEDMEIFNKHSKGNTRLKHDMRPYQVMVVEPMEKMNEDNQKLMWFKNKVAKEQEHNKILEEAVSIVGGKLRMKESEIKIIRQRATDQHEESTRE
;
A
#
# COMPACT_ATOMS: atom_id res chain seq x y z
N MET A 1 48.16 24.03 -15.17
CA MET A 1 47.71 22.83 -15.90
C MET A 1 46.32 22.47 -15.38
N VAL A 2 45.26 22.87 -16.07
CA VAL A 2 43.87 22.64 -15.63
C VAL A 2 43.41 21.34 -16.27
N TYR A 3 43.37 20.25 -15.51
CA TYR A 3 42.75 19.02 -15.97
C TYR A 3 41.22 19.17 -15.88
N MET A 4 40.59 19.54 -17.00
CA MET A 4 39.14 19.38 -17.16
C MET A 4 38.84 17.88 -17.35
N CYS A 5 38.52 17.18 -16.26
CA CYS A 5 38.03 15.81 -16.33
C CYS A 5 36.56 15.83 -16.77
N PHE A 6 36.29 15.56 -18.05
CA PHE A 6 34.93 15.39 -18.58
C PHE A 6 34.33 14.05 -18.10
N LYS A 7 33.79 14.02 -16.88
CA LYS A 7 32.92 12.93 -16.43
C LYS A 7 31.52 13.11 -17.04
N TRP A 8 30.97 12.06 -17.63
CA TRP A 8 29.62 12.06 -18.20
C TRP A 8 28.57 12.37 -17.12
N ARG A 9 27.81 13.46 -17.30
CA ARG A 9 26.63 13.78 -16.50
C ARG A 9 25.41 13.10 -17.10
N GLY A 10 24.88 12.11 -16.39
CA GLY A 10 23.63 11.44 -16.74
C GLY A 10 22.41 12.09 -16.10
N MET A 11 21.27 11.42 -16.25
CA MET A 11 20.02 11.76 -15.57
C MET A 11 20.19 11.61 -14.06
N GLY A 12 19.67 12.57 -13.29
CA GLY A 12 19.70 12.51 -11.83
C GLY A 12 18.49 11.77 -11.25
N ASN A 13 18.58 11.33 -9.99
CA ASN A 13 17.46 10.70 -9.28
C ASN A 13 16.18 11.54 -9.32
N LYS A 14 16.27 12.86 -9.06
CA LYS A 14 15.10 13.75 -9.06
C LYS A 14 14.42 13.82 -10.43
N GLU A 15 15.22 13.95 -11.49
CA GLU A 15 14.73 13.98 -12.87
C GLU A 15 14.07 12.65 -13.25
N LEU A 16 14.68 11.52 -12.86
CA LEU A 16 14.13 10.20 -13.10
C LEU A 16 12.80 9.98 -12.37
N PHE A 17 12.72 10.37 -11.09
CA PHE A 17 11.48 10.26 -10.32
C PHE A 17 10.37 11.15 -10.87
N GLU A 18 10.69 12.38 -11.29
CA GLU A 18 9.68 13.26 -11.90
C GLU A 18 9.14 12.65 -13.19
N TYR A 19 10.00 12.02 -14.00
CA TYR A 19 9.60 11.34 -15.23
C TYR A 19 8.64 10.16 -14.96
N PHE A 20 8.86 9.41 -13.89
CA PHE A 20 8.08 8.22 -13.53
C PHE A 20 7.19 8.41 -12.31
N LYS A 21 6.77 9.65 -12.00
CA LYS A 21 5.96 9.96 -10.81
C LYS A 21 4.61 9.24 -10.76
N GLY A 22 4.11 8.78 -11.91
CA GLY A 22 2.91 7.96 -12.01
C GLY A 22 3.09 6.52 -11.53
N TYR A 23 4.33 6.11 -11.27
CA TYR A 23 4.70 4.78 -10.79
C TYR A 23 5.26 4.88 -9.38
N LYS A 24 4.90 3.92 -8.52
CA LYS A 24 5.29 3.92 -7.10
C LYS A 24 6.70 3.37 -6.86
N ALA A 25 7.69 3.90 -7.60
CA ALA A 25 9.09 3.55 -7.39
C ALA A 25 9.59 4.15 -6.06
N MET A 26 10.26 3.34 -5.24
CA MET A 26 10.76 3.73 -3.93
C MET A 26 12.16 4.32 -3.99
N LYS A 27 13.02 3.76 -4.85
CA LYS A 27 14.43 4.17 -4.96
C LYS A 27 14.87 4.16 -6.43
N ALA A 28 15.80 5.04 -6.74
CA ALA A 28 16.51 5.06 -8.01
C ALA A 28 18.01 4.87 -7.77
N ARG A 29 18.65 4.07 -8.60
CA ARG A 29 20.10 3.88 -8.61
C ARG A 29 20.61 3.99 -10.04
N HIS A 30 21.83 4.48 -10.19
CA HIS A 30 22.46 4.66 -11.49
C HIS A 30 23.76 3.87 -11.56
N ALA A 31 24.06 3.35 -12.76
CA ALA A 31 25.35 2.73 -13.01
C ALA A 31 26.40 3.81 -13.27
N TYR A 32 27.53 3.72 -12.56
CA TYR A 32 28.69 4.58 -12.75
C TYR A 32 29.90 3.74 -13.16
N GLY A 33 30.80 4.34 -13.93
CA GLY A 33 32.08 3.74 -14.31
C GLY A 33 33.21 4.77 -14.26
N PRO A 34 34.41 4.41 -14.74
CA PRO A 34 35.58 5.30 -14.75
C PRO A 34 35.31 6.67 -15.38
N ASN A 35 34.45 6.71 -16.40
CA ASN A 35 34.11 7.90 -17.17
C ASN A 35 32.85 8.63 -16.66
N GLY A 36 32.32 8.27 -15.48
CA GLY A 36 31.10 8.86 -14.93
C GLY A 36 29.86 8.01 -15.17
N HIS A 37 28.71 8.64 -15.36
CA HIS A 37 27.41 7.97 -15.49
C HIS A 37 27.37 7.10 -16.76
N ARG A 38 26.89 5.85 -16.66
CA ARG A 38 26.90 4.86 -17.77
C ARG A 38 25.63 4.80 -18.61
N GLY A 39 24.67 5.68 -18.33
CA GLY A 39 23.41 5.77 -19.09
C GLY A 39 22.37 4.71 -18.69
N MET A 40 22.58 4.01 -17.59
CA MET A 40 21.66 2.99 -17.08
C MET A 40 21.20 3.36 -15.66
N SER A 41 19.90 3.20 -15.42
CA SER A 41 19.26 3.44 -14.13
C SER A 41 18.37 2.26 -13.78
N VAL A 42 18.29 1.93 -12.50
CA VAL A 42 17.36 0.94 -11.96
C VAL A 42 16.37 1.67 -11.06
N LEU A 43 15.08 1.49 -11.32
CA LEU A 43 13.99 1.84 -10.43
C LEU A 43 13.69 0.64 -9.55
N ILE A 44 13.65 0.87 -8.25
CA ILE A 44 13.43 -0.15 -7.22
C ILE A 44 12.05 0.11 -6.63
N PHE A 45 11.18 -0.87 -6.74
CA PHE A 45 9.82 -0.84 -6.23
C PHE A 45 9.75 -1.46 -4.83
N GLU A 46 8.56 -1.43 -4.23
CA GLU A 46 8.29 -2.11 -2.97
C GLU A 46 8.55 -3.62 -3.10
N ASP A 47 9.09 -4.25 -2.04
CA ASP A 47 9.28 -5.71 -1.96
C ASP A 47 7.96 -6.40 -1.59
N SER A 48 6.99 -6.32 -2.51
CA SER A 48 5.64 -6.85 -2.36
C SER A 48 5.08 -7.27 -3.72
N ALA A 49 4.02 -8.09 -3.72
CA ALA A 49 3.28 -8.42 -4.94
C ALA A 49 2.76 -7.15 -5.66
N ILE A 50 2.34 -6.13 -4.90
CA ILE A 50 1.88 -4.85 -5.44
C ILE A 50 3.05 -4.08 -6.09
N GLY A 51 4.21 -4.06 -5.46
CA GLY A 51 5.42 -3.45 -6.00
C GLY A 51 5.87 -4.11 -7.31
N TYR A 52 5.73 -5.44 -7.41
CA TYR A 52 5.96 -6.16 -8.67
C TYR A 52 4.97 -5.73 -9.76
N LEU A 53 3.67 -5.65 -9.46
CA LEU A 53 2.66 -5.22 -10.44
C LEU A 53 2.90 -3.79 -10.93
N GLU A 54 3.34 -2.89 -10.05
CA GLU A 54 3.74 -1.52 -10.44
C GLU A 54 4.95 -1.53 -11.40
N ALA A 55 5.96 -2.37 -11.13
CA ALA A 55 7.10 -2.55 -12.03
C ALA A 55 6.68 -3.15 -13.39
N GLU A 56 5.76 -4.12 -13.37
CA GLU A 56 5.21 -4.75 -14.57
C GLU A 56 4.39 -3.76 -15.41
N ASN A 57 3.59 -2.90 -14.77
CA ASN A 57 2.85 -1.84 -15.44
C ASN A 57 3.80 -0.85 -16.14
N LEU A 58 4.93 -0.50 -15.51
CA LEU A 58 5.95 0.33 -16.14
C LEU A 58 6.59 -0.39 -17.32
N HIS A 59 6.93 -1.66 -17.18
CA HIS A 59 7.47 -2.47 -18.28
C HIS A 59 6.50 -2.53 -19.47
N LYS A 60 5.22 -2.84 -19.23
CA LYS A 60 4.17 -2.87 -20.25
C LYS A 60 4.00 -1.51 -20.94
N HIS A 61 4.13 -0.40 -20.20
CA HIS A 61 4.12 0.94 -20.79
C HIS A 61 5.25 1.09 -21.81
N PHE A 62 6.49 0.76 -21.45
CA PHE A 62 7.61 0.84 -22.38
C PHE A 62 7.43 -0.03 -23.62
N VAL A 63 6.95 -1.27 -23.45
CA VAL A 63 6.65 -2.17 -24.56
C VAL A 63 5.57 -1.58 -25.47
N LYS A 64 4.49 -1.04 -24.90
CA LYS A 64 3.39 -0.42 -25.66
C LYS A 64 3.87 0.76 -26.51
N GLU A 65 4.86 1.50 -26.04
CA GLU A 65 5.43 2.63 -26.78
C GLU A 65 6.57 2.24 -27.73
N GLY A 66 6.90 0.96 -27.88
CA GLY A 66 8.03 0.52 -28.71
C GLY A 66 9.38 0.96 -28.13
N ARG A 67 9.47 0.99 -26.80
CA ARG A 67 10.65 1.37 -26.02
C ARG A 67 11.05 0.27 -25.03
N GLY A 68 10.74 -0.99 -25.36
CA GLY A 68 11.11 -2.17 -24.57
C GLY A 68 12.56 -2.62 -24.80
N LYS A 69 12.93 -3.77 -24.20
CA LYS A 69 14.26 -4.38 -24.36
C LYS A 69 14.55 -4.74 -25.82
N ASP A 70 13.59 -5.39 -26.48
CA ASP A 70 13.74 -5.79 -27.88
C ASP A 70 13.90 -4.59 -28.82
N ASP A 71 13.19 -3.48 -28.56
CA ASP A 71 13.31 -2.25 -29.33
C ASP A 71 14.69 -1.61 -29.13
N TRP A 72 15.19 -1.63 -27.89
CA TRP A 72 16.55 -1.21 -27.58
C TRP A 72 17.60 -2.05 -28.29
N ASP A 73 17.41 -3.36 -28.43
CA ASP A 73 18.41 -4.20 -29.08
C ASP A 73 18.35 -4.13 -30.62
N ARG A 74 17.17 -3.87 -31.19
CA ARG A 74 16.98 -3.76 -32.64
C ARG A 74 17.28 -2.37 -33.21
N ARG A 75 16.82 -1.30 -32.57
CA ARG A 75 16.94 0.07 -33.09
C ARG A 75 17.04 1.10 -31.96
N ARG A 76 18.27 1.43 -31.58
CA ARG A 76 18.58 2.43 -30.54
C ARG A 76 18.41 3.85 -31.08
N VAL A 77 17.29 4.48 -30.74
CA VAL A 77 17.09 5.92 -30.92
C VAL A 77 17.36 6.61 -29.60
N LEU A 78 18.44 7.37 -29.50
CA LEU A 78 18.83 8.00 -28.22
C LEU A 78 18.10 9.32 -27.96
N PHE A 79 17.68 10.01 -29.03
CA PHE A 79 17.05 11.32 -28.96
C PHE A 79 15.94 11.44 -30.00
N HIS A 80 14.82 12.04 -29.59
CA HIS A 80 13.83 12.54 -30.54
C HIS A 80 14.34 13.83 -31.22
N PRO A 81 13.78 14.20 -32.39
CA PRO A 81 13.96 15.53 -32.96
C PRO A 81 13.73 16.63 -31.91
N GLY A 82 14.64 17.59 -31.81
CA GLY A 82 14.63 18.60 -30.74
C GLY A 82 15.47 18.24 -29.50
N GLY A 83 16.22 17.13 -29.54
CA GLY A 83 17.22 16.81 -28.50
C GLY A 83 16.65 16.23 -27.21
N LYS A 84 15.35 15.88 -27.18
CA LYS A 84 14.73 15.21 -26.04
C LYS A 84 15.21 13.76 -25.98
N ARG A 85 15.79 13.36 -24.84
CA ARG A 85 16.28 11.99 -24.61
C ARG A 85 15.13 10.99 -24.66
N VAL A 86 15.39 9.86 -25.31
CA VAL A 86 14.49 8.70 -25.30
C VAL A 86 14.98 7.74 -24.22
N LEU A 87 14.05 7.26 -23.39
CA LEU A 87 14.32 6.22 -22.41
C LEU A 87 13.79 4.88 -22.91
N TYR A 88 14.45 3.81 -22.55
CA TYR A 88 13.97 2.44 -22.74
C TYR A 88 13.89 1.78 -21.38
N GLY A 89 12.97 0.83 -21.22
CA GLY A 89 12.73 0.22 -19.92
C GLY A 89 12.12 -1.16 -20.00
N TYR A 90 12.53 -2.01 -19.06
CA TYR A 90 12.12 -3.40 -18.94
C TYR A 90 12.42 -3.91 -17.52
N ILE A 91 11.81 -5.05 -17.16
CA ILE A 91 12.14 -5.74 -15.90
C ILE A 91 13.54 -6.32 -16.01
N ALA A 92 14.41 -5.93 -15.09
CA ALA A 92 15.81 -6.36 -15.10
C ALA A 92 15.93 -7.87 -14.83
N THR A 93 16.74 -8.53 -15.66
CA THR A 93 17.18 -9.91 -15.44
C THR A 93 18.47 -9.96 -14.62
N GLN A 94 18.89 -11.15 -14.22
CA GLN A 94 20.16 -11.35 -13.54
C GLN A 94 21.35 -10.80 -14.36
N GLU A 95 21.39 -11.05 -15.67
CA GLU A 95 22.43 -10.55 -16.56
C GLU A 95 22.48 -9.02 -16.61
N ASP A 96 21.30 -8.37 -16.65
CA ASP A 96 21.21 -6.91 -16.66
C ASP A 96 21.76 -6.32 -15.35
N MET A 97 21.55 -7.01 -14.22
CA MET A 97 22.08 -6.62 -12.92
C MET A 97 23.60 -6.80 -12.81
N GLU A 98 24.17 -7.80 -13.47
CA GLU A 98 25.63 -7.97 -13.60
C GLU A 98 26.25 -6.83 -14.43
N ILE A 99 25.64 -6.49 -15.56
CA ILE A 99 26.06 -5.37 -16.42
C ILE A 99 26.00 -4.04 -15.65
N PHE A 100 24.91 -3.82 -14.91
CA PHE A 100 24.73 -2.64 -14.06
C PHE A 100 25.86 -2.54 -13.01
N ASN A 101 26.17 -3.66 -12.36
CA ASN A 101 27.17 -3.74 -11.29
C ASN A 101 28.62 -3.86 -11.75
N LYS A 102 28.90 -3.98 -13.06
CA LYS A 102 30.25 -4.22 -13.63
C LYS A 102 31.38 -3.37 -13.02
N HIS A 103 31.10 -2.12 -12.65
CA HIS A 103 32.10 -1.20 -12.07
C HIS A 103 31.82 -0.82 -10.62
N SER A 104 30.81 -1.43 -10.00
CA SER A 104 30.44 -1.18 -8.61
C SER A 104 31.28 -2.05 -7.68
N LYS A 105 31.92 -1.43 -6.68
CA LYS A 105 32.74 -2.13 -5.68
C LYS A 105 32.16 -1.95 -4.27
N GLY A 106 32.26 -3.00 -3.45
CA GLY A 106 31.80 -2.99 -2.06
C GLY A 106 30.35 -2.51 -1.92
N ASN A 107 30.14 -1.49 -1.09
CA ASN A 107 28.82 -0.96 -0.74
C ASN A 107 28.09 -0.26 -1.90
N THR A 108 28.76 0.02 -3.02
CA THR A 108 28.11 0.60 -4.22
C THR A 108 27.46 -0.46 -5.12
N ARG A 109 27.78 -1.74 -4.90
CA ARG A 109 27.19 -2.86 -5.64
C ARG A 109 25.76 -3.09 -5.16
N LEU A 110 24.81 -3.06 -6.09
CA LEU A 110 23.41 -3.33 -5.79
C LEU A 110 23.22 -4.84 -5.63
N LYS A 111 22.94 -5.26 -4.39
CA LYS A 111 22.57 -6.64 -4.07
C LYS A 111 21.18 -6.93 -4.68
N HIS A 112 21.05 -8.10 -5.29
CA HIS A 112 19.81 -8.57 -5.89
C HIS A 112 19.74 -10.09 -5.74
N ASP A 113 18.52 -10.61 -5.81
CA ASP A 113 18.19 -12.02 -5.74
C ASP A 113 17.08 -12.32 -6.74
N MET A 114 17.14 -13.48 -7.39
CA MET A 114 16.13 -13.89 -8.36
C MET A 114 15.12 -14.77 -7.64
N ARG A 115 13.85 -14.36 -7.68
CA ARG A 115 12.77 -15.09 -7.02
C ARG A 115 11.68 -15.49 -8.01
N PRO A 116 11.08 -16.68 -7.86
CA PRO A 116 9.98 -17.09 -8.70
C PRO A 116 8.76 -16.17 -8.55
N TYR A 117 8.11 -15.87 -9.67
CA TYR A 117 6.86 -15.11 -9.71
C TYR A 117 5.77 -15.75 -8.82
N GLN A 118 5.69 -17.08 -8.83
CA GLN A 118 4.72 -17.83 -8.01
C GLN A 118 4.80 -17.45 -6.53
N VAL A 119 6.01 -17.43 -5.97
CA VAL A 119 6.24 -17.17 -4.54
C VAL A 119 6.08 -15.68 -4.21
N MET A 120 6.56 -14.79 -5.08
CA MET A 120 6.58 -13.35 -4.78
C MET A 120 5.27 -12.63 -5.10
N VAL A 121 4.44 -13.19 -5.98
CA VAL A 121 3.24 -12.51 -6.49
C VAL A 121 2.00 -13.36 -6.29
N VAL A 122 2.00 -14.60 -6.79
CA VAL A 122 0.79 -15.44 -6.77
C VAL A 122 0.39 -15.80 -5.35
N GLU A 123 1.30 -16.39 -4.57
CA GLU A 123 1.01 -16.82 -3.19
C GLU A 123 0.55 -15.64 -2.28
N PRO A 124 1.22 -14.46 -2.26
CA PRO A 124 0.74 -13.33 -1.48
C PRO A 124 -0.63 -12.82 -1.94
N MET A 125 -0.91 -12.82 -3.25
CA MET A 125 -2.22 -12.38 -3.76
C MET A 125 -3.34 -13.35 -3.40
N GLU A 126 -3.09 -14.66 -3.46
CA GLU A 126 -4.04 -15.68 -3.01
C GLU A 126 -4.35 -15.51 -1.53
N LYS A 127 -3.31 -15.37 -0.70
CA LYS A 127 -3.47 -15.11 0.74
C LYS A 127 -4.25 -13.83 1.01
N MET A 128 -3.93 -12.74 0.31
CA MET A 128 -4.67 -11.48 0.44
C MET A 128 -6.15 -11.65 0.06
N ASN A 129 -6.45 -12.47 -0.95
CA ASN A 129 -7.82 -12.76 -1.34
C ASN A 129 -8.56 -13.57 -0.27
N GLU A 130 -7.94 -14.60 0.29
CA GLU A 130 -8.50 -15.36 1.41
C GLU A 130 -8.75 -14.48 2.66
N ASP A 131 -7.77 -13.64 3.00
CA ASP A 131 -7.88 -12.73 4.13
C ASP A 131 -8.99 -11.69 3.90
N ASN A 132 -9.17 -11.20 2.68
CA ASN A 132 -10.28 -10.32 2.31
C ASN A 132 -11.65 -11.00 2.45
N GLN A 133 -11.76 -12.29 2.09
CA GLN A 133 -13.00 -13.06 2.29
C GLN A 133 -13.33 -13.21 3.78
N LYS A 134 -12.33 -13.54 4.61
CA LYS A 134 -12.49 -13.62 6.07
C LYS A 134 -12.88 -12.27 6.67
N LEU A 135 -12.24 -11.19 6.22
CA LEU A 135 -12.54 -9.83 6.68
C LEU A 135 -14.00 -9.46 6.41
N MET A 136 -14.51 -9.78 5.23
CA MET A 136 -15.92 -9.56 4.88
C MET A 136 -16.86 -10.35 5.80
N TRP A 137 -16.54 -11.61 6.11
CA TRP A 137 -17.32 -12.42 7.05
C TRP A 137 -17.37 -11.79 8.46
N PHE A 138 -16.21 -11.38 8.99
CA PHE A 138 -16.14 -10.73 10.31
C PHE A 138 -16.93 -9.42 10.33
N LYS A 139 -16.81 -8.60 9.28
CA LYS A 139 -17.55 -7.33 9.16
C LYS A 139 -19.07 -7.56 9.24
N ASN A 140 -19.57 -8.58 8.54
CA ASN A 140 -20.99 -8.93 8.58
C ASN A 140 -21.43 -9.46 9.94
N LYS A 141 -20.58 -10.25 10.62
CA LYS A 141 -20.87 -10.75 11.96
C LYS A 141 -20.98 -9.60 12.98
N VAL A 142 -20.01 -8.69 12.96
CA VAL A 142 -19.99 -7.50 13.83
C VAL A 142 -21.22 -6.62 13.59
N ALA A 143 -21.61 -6.39 12.33
CA ALA A 143 -22.80 -5.61 12.02
C ALA A 143 -24.08 -6.22 12.60
N LYS A 144 -24.22 -7.56 12.57
CA LYS A 144 -25.36 -8.25 13.18
C LYS A 144 -25.36 -8.12 14.70
N GLU A 145 -24.20 -8.29 15.35
CA GLU A 145 -24.08 -8.14 16.81
C GLU A 145 -24.38 -6.70 17.26
N GLN A 146 -23.92 -5.70 16.50
CA GLN A 146 -24.23 -4.29 16.76
C GLN A 146 -25.73 -4.00 16.70
N GLU A 147 -26.44 -4.55 15.71
CA GLU A 147 -27.89 -4.38 15.60
C GLU A 147 -28.63 -5.05 16.78
N HIS A 148 -28.23 -6.27 17.15
CA HIS A 148 -28.80 -6.95 18.30
C HIS A 148 -28.57 -6.19 19.62
N ASN A 149 -27.37 -5.63 19.81
CA ASN A 149 -27.06 -4.82 20.98
C ASN A 149 -27.94 -3.57 21.06
N LYS A 150 -28.18 -2.89 19.93
CA LYS A 150 -29.06 -1.72 19.88
C LYS A 150 -30.50 -2.06 20.30
N ILE A 151 -31.04 -3.16 19.79
CA ILE A 151 -32.37 -3.65 20.18
C ILE A 151 -32.42 -3.97 21.68
N LEU A 152 -31.35 -4.58 22.21
CA LEU A 152 -31.25 -4.90 23.63
C LEU A 152 -31.19 -3.65 24.50
N GLU A 153 -30.41 -2.64 24.12
CA GLU A 153 -30.34 -1.33 24.80
C GLU A 153 -31.71 -0.65 24.84
N GLU A 154 -32.44 -0.64 23.73
CA GLU A 154 -33.81 -0.11 23.66
C GLU A 154 -34.75 -0.87 24.61
N ALA A 155 -34.69 -2.20 24.62
CA ALA A 155 -35.51 -3.03 25.52
C ALA A 155 -35.19 -2.78 27.00
N VAL A 156 -33.90 -2.68 27.36
CA VAL A 156 -33.44 -2.37 28.72
C VAL A 156 -33.93 -0.99 29.16
N SER A 157 -33.87 0.01 28.26
CA SER A 157 -34.40 1.34 28.52
C SER A 157 -35.90 1.33 28.82
N ILE A 158 -36.69 0.61 28.02
CA ILE A 158 -38.15 0.46 28.20
C ILE A 158 -38.47 -0.22 29.53
N VAL A 159 -37.81 -1.35 29.83
CA VAL A 159 -38.06 -2.11 31.06
C VAL A 159 -37.66 -1.29 32.29
N GLY A 160 -36.51 -0.61 32.25
CA GLY A 160 -36.07 0.29 33.32
C GLY A 160 -37.00 1.48 33.54
N GLY A 161 -37.65 1.98 32.48
CA GLY A 161 -38.73 2.97 32.59
C GLY A 161 -39.95 2.43 33.34
N LYS A 162 -40.43 1.24 32.96
CA LYS A 162 -41.59 0.59 33.61
C LYS A 162 -41.34 0.27 35.09
N LEU A 163 -40.13 -0.19 35.42
CA LEU A 163 -39.76 -0.51 36.80
C LEU A 163 -39.84 0.74 37.71
N ARG A 164 -39.28 1.87 37.26
CA ARG A 164 -39.34 3.15 38.00
C ARG A 164 -40.77 3.65 38.25
N MET A 165 -41.67 3.45 37.29
CA MET A 165 -43.09 3.77 37.49
C MET A 165 -43.70 2.89 38.59
N LYS A 166 -43.43 1.57 38.55
CA LYS A 166 -43.96 0.63 39.56
C LYS A 166 -43.40 0.87 40.96
N GLU A 167 -42.12 1.21 41.09
CA GLU A 167 -41.53 1.60 42.37
C GLU A 167 -42.20 2.85 42.95
N SER A 168 -42.51 3.82 42.09
CA SER A 168 -43.21 5.04 42.48
C SER A 168 -44.66 4.76 42.93
N GLU A 169 -45.38 3.91 42.19
CA GLU A 169 -46.73 3.44 42.57
C GLU A 169 -46.71 2.73 43.92
N ILE A 170 -45.78 1.79 44.14
CA ILE A 170 -45.63 1.06 45.40
C ILE A 170 -45.35 2.01 46.56
N LYS A 171 -44.50 3.02 46.36
CA LYS A 171 -44.19 4.03 47.39
C LYS A 171 -45.43 4.83 47.79
N ILE A 172 -46.24 5.24 46.82
CA ILE A 172 -47.49 5.97 47.07
C ILE A 172 -48.49 5.08 47.84
N ILE A 173 -48.66 3.82 47.41
CA ILE A 173 -49.56 2.89 48.09
C ILE A 173 -49.13 2.66 49.54
N ARG A 174 -47.82 2.45 49.77
CA ARG A 174 -47.28 2.31 51.14
C ARG A 174 -47.57 3.54 51.98
N GLN A 175 -47.30 4.74 51.47
CA GLN A 175 -47.56 5.98 52.20
C GLN A 175 -49.03 6.09 52.60
N ARG A 176 -49.96 5.88 51.66
CA ARG A 176 -51.41 5.90 51.95
C ARG A 176 -51.81 4.89 53.00
N ALA A 177 -51.25 3.68 52.95
CA ALA A 177 -51.55 2.65 53.94
C ALA A 177 -51.05 3.05 55.35
N THR A 178 -49.88 3.70 55.44
CA THR A 178 -49.38 4.24 56.71
C THR A 178 -50.27 5.36 57.23
N ASP A 179 -50.64 6.32 56.38
CA ASP A 179 -51.47 7.47 56.74
C ASP A 179 -52.85 7.00 57.27
N GLN A 180 -53.49 6.03 56.61
CA GLN A 180 -54.76 5.44 57.06
C GLN A 180 -54.64 4.73 58.40
N HIS A 181 -53.52 4.02 58.64
CA HIS A 181 -53.30 3.34 59.91
C HIS A 181 -53.13 4.34 61.06
N GLU A 182 -52.37 5.42 60.85
CA GLU A 182 -52.22 6.50 61.83
C GLU A 182 -53.53 7.22 62.14
N GLU A 183 -54.39 7.42 61.14
CA GLU A 183 -55.70 8.05 61.33
C GLU A 183 -56.63 7.14 62.15
N SER A 184 -56.67 5.83 61.84
CA SER A 184 -57.47 4.84 62.59
C SER A 184 -57.03 4.58 64.03
N THR A 185 -55.80 4.96 64.39
CA THR A 185 -55.26 4.81 65.76
C THR A 185 -55.38 6.09 66.58
N ARG A 186 -55.82 7.20 65.97
CA ARG A 186 -56.08 8.49 66.64
C ARG A 186 -57.56 8.71 66.99
N GLU A 187 -58.47 7.93 66.41
CA GLU A 187 -59.89 7.82 66.82
C GLU A 187 -60.07 6.80 67.95
#